data_AF-A0A1F9Y037-F1
#
_entry.id   AF-A0A1F9Y037-F1
#
_cell.length_a   1.000
_cell.length_b   1.000
_cell.length_c   1.000
_cell.angle_alpha   90.00
_cell.angle_beta   90.00
_cell.angle_gamma   90.00
#
_symmetry.space_group_name_H-M   'P 1'
#
loop_
_entity.id
_entity.type
_entity.pdbx_description
1 polymer ?
#
loop_
_entity_poly.entity_id
_entity_poly.type
_entity_poly.pdbx_seq_one_letter_code
_entity_poly.pdbx_strand_id
1 'polypeptide(L)'
;MLIKRIVMFIIGRPKEAAIILLALLLTLVYWRLDHETRRAQELTAKIEGLPPDTKQTVTVYRDRVVTKLRDGPTKIEYRDRYLPPEGHIEVVTKIDHPEKPPVVAIKDWGFTRRLGGGLVYSGTLLPLVDLKLAYWRRYSLTAGLTPHFGGIGISRHIDDLTPFLNLELQATLGLDWSGRPRIGMGIRSNF
;
A
#
# COMPACT_ATOMS: atom_id res chain seq x y z
N MET A 1 37.70 -1.93 -4.48
CA MET A 1 38.12 -2.51 -3.17
C MET A 1 36.99 -2.60 -2.14
N LEU A 2 36.09 -1.60 -2.06
CA LEU A 2 34.99 -1.56 -1.07
C LEU A 2 33.95 -2.69 -1.22
N ILE A 3 33.48 -2.95 -2.45
CA ILE A 3 32.46 -3.98 -2.75
C ILE A 3 32.93 -5.38 -2.31
N LYS A 4 34.20 -5.72 -2.55
CA LYS A 4 34.77 -7.02 -2.15
C LYS A 4 34.78 -7.20 -0.62
N ARG A 5 35.00 -6.12 0.14
CA ARG A 5 34.93 -6.14 1.61
C ARG A 5 33.49 -6.28 2.12
N ILE A 6 32.53 -5.61 1.48
CA ILE A 6 31.11 -5.73 1.80
C ILE A 6 30.63 -7.16 1.54
N VAL A 7 30.99 -7.75 0.39
CA VAL A 7 30.61 -9.13 0.06
C VAL A 7 31.24 -10.13 1.02
N MET A 8 32.53 -9.98 1.36
CA MET A 8 33.17 -10.85 2.36
C MET A 8 32.56 -10.69 3.76
N PHE A 9 32.12 -9.48 4.13
CA PHE A 9 31.42 -9.24 5.39
C PHE A 9 30.04 -9.91 5.43
N ILE A 10 29.27 -9.82 4.34
CA ILE A 10 27.95 -10.48 4.22
C ILE A 10 28.09 -12.00 4.33
N ILE A 11 29.11 -12.59 3.69
CA ILE A 11 29.36 -14.04 3.71
C ILE A 11 29.87 -14.48 5.09
N GLY A 12 30.77 -13.72 5.72
CA GLY A 12 31.38 -14.10 7.00
C GLY A 12 30.48 -13.87 8.22
N ARG A 13 29.50 -12.96 8.12
CA ARG A 13 28.63 -12.53 9.23
C ARG A 13 27.20 -12.27 8.76
N PRO A 14 26.48 -13.32 8.33
CA PRO A 14 25.17 -13.18 7.69
C PRO A 14 24.10 -12.61 8.63
N LYS A 15 24.19 -12.89 9.94
CA LYS A 15 23.23 -12.37 10.94
C LYS A 15 23.39 -10.87 11.13
N GLU A 16 24.62 -10.39 11.27
CA GLU A 16 24.94 -8.98 11.44
C GLU A 16 24.61 -8.17 10.18
N ALA A 17 24.88 -8.74 9.00
CA ALA A 17 24.49 -8.14 7.73
C ALA A 17 22.97 -7.99 7.60
N ALA A 18 22.19 -8.98 8.03
CA ALA A 18 20.73 -8.91 8.03
C ALA A 18 20.21 -7.81 8.97
N ILE A 19 20.81 -7.66 10.16
CA ILE A 19 20.45 -6.60 11.12
C ILE A 19 20.73 -5.21 10.54
N ILE A 20 21.91 -5.02 9.93
CA ILE A 20 22.28 -3.73 9.32
C ILE A 20 21.34 -3.39 8.16
N LEU A 21 21.01 -4.37 7.31
CA LEU A 21 20.07 -4.18 6.21
C LEU A 21 18.67 -3.79 6.72
N LEU A 22 18.21 -4.45 7.79
CA LEU A 22 16.93 -4.13 8.43
C LEU A 22 16.92 -2.69 8.99
N ALA A 23 17.98 -2.26 9.67
CA ALA A 23 18.10 -0.92 10.22
C ALA A 23 18.11 0.18 9.13
N LEU A 24 18.80 -0.08 8.01
CA LEU A 24 18.79 0.80 6.84
C LEU A 24 17.38 0.94 6.24
N LEU A 25 16.67 -0.19 6.09
CA LEU A 25 15.29 -0.19 5.61
C LEU A 25 14.39 0.63 6.55
N LEU A 26 14.46 0.42 7.87
CA LEU A 26 13.66 1.17 8.85
C LEU A 26 13.91 2.68 8.80
N THR A 27 15.18 3.10 8.67
CA THR A 27 15.53 4.52 8.52
C THR A 27 14.93 5.13 7.26
N LEU A 28 14.96 4.39 6.15
CA LEU A 28 14.43 4.84 4.87
C LEU A 28 12.89 4.96 4.90
N VAL A 29 12.23 4.05 5.62
CA VAL A 29 10.79 4.11 5.91
C VAL A 29 10.45 5.35 6.74
N TYR A 30 11.20 5.62 7.81
CA TYR A 30 11.01 6.79 8.67
C TYR A 30 11.16 8.11 7.90
N TRP A 31 12.15 8.21 7.02
CA TRP A 31 12.35 9.43 6.23
C TRP A 31 11.19 9.68 5.24
N ARG A 32 10.71 8.61 4.60
CA ARG A 32 9.57 8.70 3.66
C ARG A 32 8.27 9.08 4.37
N LEU A 33 8.09 8.59 5.61
CA LEU A 33 6.98 8.91 6.49
C LEU A 33 6.83 10.42 6.77
N ASP A 34 7.93 11.09 7.13
CA ASP A 34 7.93 12.52 7.40
C ASP A 34 7.57 13.32 6.13
N HIS A 35 8.07 12.88 4.97
CA HIS A 35 7.81 13.55 3.70
C HIS A 35 6.34 13.46 3.24
N GLU A 36 5.69 12.30 3.37
CA GLU A 36 4.29 12.11 2.95
C GLU A 36 3.30 12.84 3.88
N THR A 37 3.60 12.89 5.19
CA THR A 37 2.74 13.53 6.19
C THR A 37 2.62 15.04 5.95
N ARG A 38 3.74 15.70 5.56
CA ARG A 38 3.76 17.13 5.24
C ARG A 38 2.91 17.47 4.00
N ARG A 39 2.98 16.64 2.95
CA ARG A 39 2.16 16.82 1.73
C ARG A 39 0.66 16.66 2.01
N ALA A 40 0.28 15.74 2.89
CA ALA A 40 -1.13 15.53 3.24
C ALA A 40 -1.75 16.75 3.96
N GLN A 41 -0.98 17.46 4.78
CA GLN A 41 -1.44 18.66 5.48
C GLN A 41 -1.67 19.83 4.50
N GLU A 42 -0.82 19.99 3.49
CA GLU A 42 -0.96 21.03 2.46
C GLU A 42 -2.19 20.86 1.56
N LEU A 43 -2.61 19.62 1.31
CA LEU A 43 -3.76 19.30 0.44
C LEU A 43 -5.11 19.34 1.17
N THR A 44 -5.13 19.12 2.49
CA THR A 44 -6.34 19.20 3.32
C THR A 44 -6.87 20.63 3.43
N ALA A 45 -6.01 21.64 3.27
CA ALA A 45 -6.36 23.05 3.33
C ALA A 45 -7.09 23.60 2.06
N LYS A 46 -7.31 22.79 1.01
CA LYS A 46 -7.84 23.25 -0.29
C LYS A 46 -9.25 22.78 -0.66
N ILE A 47 -10.00 22.16 0.25
CA ILE A 47 -11.32 21.58 -0.05
C ILE A 47 -12.42 22.31 0.73
N GLU A 48 -12.73 23.54 0.33
CA GLU A 48 -13.96 24.22 0.70
C GLU A 48 -14.76 24.59 -0.55
N GLY A 49 -15.97 24.02 -0.67
CA GLY A 49 -16.96 24.35 -1.70
C GLY A 49 -16.85 23.58 -3.02
N LEU A 50 -18.01 23.28 -3.62
CA LEU A 50 -18.11 22.92 -5.03
C LEU A 50 -18.51 24.20 -5.77
N PRO A 51 -17.69 24.75 -6.68
CA PRO A 51 -18.02 25.97 -7.38
C PRO A 51 -19.38 25.89 -8.13
N PRO A 52 -20.13 27.00 -8.23
CA PRO A 52 -21.45 27.00 -8.84
C PRO A 52 -21.44 26.66 -10.35
N ASP A 53 -20.30 26.74 -11.02
CA ASP A 53 -20.08 26.37 -12.43
C ASP A 53 -19.63 24.92 -12.64
N THR A 54 -19.43 24.14 -11.57
CA THR A 54 -18.84 22.79 -11.66
C THR A 54 -19.91 21.71 -11.63
N LYS A 55 -19.98 20.88 -12.69
CA LYS A 55 -20.94 19.76 -12.83
C LYS A 55 -20.54 18.51 -12.02
N GLN A 56 -19.25 18.25 -11.91
CA GLN A 56 -18.70 17.12 -11.17
C GLN A 56 -17.31 17.46 -10.63
N THR A 57 -17.02 17.03 -9.41
CA THR A 57 -15.68 17.03 -8.86
C THR A 57 -15.31 15.62 -8.46
N VAL A 58 -14.14 15.17 -8.90
CA VAL A 58 -13.51 13.92 -8.47
C VAL A 58 -12.33 14.30 -7.62
N THR A 59 -12.47 14.11 -6.31
CA THR A 59 -11.38 14.34 -5.36
C THR A 59 -10.75 13.01 -5.03
N VAL A 60 -9.46 12.88 -5.37
CA VAL A 60 -8.64 11.74 -4.99
C VAL A 60 -7.90 12.11 -3.72
N TYR A 61 -8.23 11.46 -2.62
CA TYR A 61 -7.58 11.73 -1.33
C TYR A 61 -7.16 10.42 -0.69
N ARG A 62 -5.84 10.22 -0.62
CA ARG A 62 -5.22 9.00 -0.06
C ARG A 62 -5.78 7.74 -0.72
N ASP A 63 -6.52 6.96 0.05
CA ASP A 63 -7.13 5.68 -0.29
C ASP A 63 -8.61 5.83 -0.70
N ARG A 64 -9.07 7.05 -0.98
CA ARG A 64 -10.48 7.34 -1.30
C ARG A 64 -10.65 8.20 -2.55
N VAL A 65 -11.70 7.87 -3.27
CA VAL A 65 -12.21 8.63 -4.41
C VAL A 65 -13.57 9.17 -4.05
N VAL A 66 -13.61 10.46 -3.79
CA VAL A 66 -14.84 11.17 -3.48
C VAL A 66 -15.33 11.81 -4.78
N THR A 67 -16.43 11.29 -5.31
CA THR A 67 -17.11 11.89 -6.46
C THR A 67 -18.32 12.66 -5.96
N LYS A 68 -18.31 13.98 -6.21
CA LYS A 68 -19.48 14.84 -6.03
C LYS A 68 -20.06 15.12 -7.42
N LEU A 69 -21.30 14.70 -7.65
CA LEU A 69 -22.01 14.91 -8.91
C LEU A 69 -23.22 15.80 -8.66
N ARG A 70 -23.36 16.89 -9.42
CA ARG A 70 -24.57 17.72 -9.37
C ARG A 70 -25.64 17.13 -10.30
N ASP A 71 -26.76 16.70 -9.72
CA ASP A 71 -27.92 16.09 -10.38
C ASP A 71 -29.11 17.07 -10.33
N GLY A 72 -28.97 18.21 -11.01
CA GLY A 72 -29.96 19.30 -11.02
C GLY A 72 -29.53 20.54 -10.22
N PRO A 73 -30.41 21.54 -10.01
CA PRO A 73 -30.05 22.83 -9.43
C PRO A 73 -29.67 22.76 -7.94
N THR A 74 -30.17 21.77 -7.20
CA THR A 74 -30.00 21.68 -5.74
C THR A 74 -29.49 20.33 -5.23
N LYS A 75 -29.56 19.27 -6.05
CA LYS A 75 -29.23 17.92 -5.61
C LYS A 75 -27.79 17.58 -5.99
N ILE A 76 -27.01 17.15 -5.00
CA ILE A 76 -25.62 16.71 -5.16
C ILE A 76 -25.55 15.26 -4.69
N GLU A 77 -25.21 14.34 -5.60
CA GLU A 77 -24.88 12.96 -5.26
C GLU A 77 -23.44 12.86 -4.76
N TYR A 78 -23.27 12.15 -3.64
CA TYR A 78 -21.98 11.86 -3.05
C TYR A 78 -21.67 10.37 -3.19
N ARG A 79 -20.51 10.03 -3.77
CA ARG A 79 -20.02 8.66 -3.86
C ARG A 79 -18.60 8.59 -3.29
N ASP A 80 -18.42 7.79 -2.26
CA ASP A 80 -17.12 7.47 -1.66
C ASP A 80 -16.75 6.02 -2.03
N ARG A 81 -15.57 5.84 -2.63
CA ARG A 81 -15.06 4.53 -3.02
C ARG A 81 -13.59 4.40 -2.62
N TYR A 82 -13.23 3.23 -2.11
CA TYR A 82 -11.85 2.91 -1.77
C TYR A 82 -10.98 2.79 -3.04
N LEU A 83 -9.80 3.39 -2.98
CA LEU A 83 -8.72 3.28 -3.95
C LEU A 83 -7.55 2.58 -3.25
N PRO A 84 -7.19 1.35 -3.64
CA PRO A 84 -5.98 0.74 -3.10
C PRO A 84 -4.75 1.60 -3.46
N PRO A 85 -3.68 1.61 -2.64
CA PRO A 85 -2.46 2.37 -2.94
C PRO A 85 -1.82 2.04 -4.29
N GLU A 86 -2.13 0.88 -4.87
CA GLU A 86 -1.70 0.41 -6.19
C GLU A 86 -2.70 0.70 -7.32
N GLY A 87 -3.92 1.11 -6.98
CA GLY A 87 -4.98 1.41 -7.92
C GLY A 87 -4.76 2.73 -8.65
N HIS A 88 -5.49 2.92 -9.73
CA HIS A 88 -5.58 4.21 -10.41
C HIS A 88 -7.03 4.51 -10.79
N ILE A 89 -7.26 5.79 -11.06
CA ILE A 89 -8.58 6.33 -11.40
C ILE A 89 -8.52 6.82 -12.82
N GLU A 90 -9.50 6.40 -13.61
CA GLU A 90 -9.74 6.92 -14.93
C GLU A 90 -11.04 7.70 -14.92
N VAL A 91 -10.98 8.96 -15.30
CA VAL A 91 -12.15 9.82 -15.50
C VAL A 91 -12.44 9.82 -16.99
N VAL A 92 -13.45 9.06 -17.40
CA VAL A 92 -13.77 8.87 -18.83
C VAL A 92 -14.98 9.72 -19.20
N THR A 93 -14.75 10.72 -20.05
CA THR A 93 -15.82 11.50 -20.70
C THR A 93 -16.17 10.81 -22.02
N LYS A 94 -17.43 10.37 -22.17
CA LYS A 94 -17.88 9.75 -23.43
C LYS A 94 -18.16 10.83 -24.48
N ILE A 95 -17.54 10.70 -25.65
CA ILE A 95 -17.71 11.63 -26.78
C ILE A 95 -19.17 11.62 -27.26
N ASP A 96 -19.84 10.47 -27.23
CA ASP A 96 -21.22 10.31 -27.75
C ASP A 96 -22.29 10.96 -26.85
N HIS A 97 -21.95 11.33 -25.62
CA HIS A 97 -22.87 11.94 -24.66
C HIS A 97 -22.16 12.97 -23.76
N PRO A 98 -21.75 14.13 -24.28
CA PRO A 98 -21.10 15.19 -23.48
C PRO A 98 -22.00 15.74 -22.37
N GLU A 99 -23.33 15.58 -22.55
CA GLU A 99 -24.38 15.89 -21.58
C GLU A 99 -24.31 15.01 -20.33
N LYS A 100 -23.72 13.80 -20.39
CA LYS A 100 -23.64 12.89 -19.25
C LYS A 100 -22.37 13.16 -18.43
N PRO A 101 -22.46 13.09 -17.10
CA PRO A 101 -21.28 13.25 -16.26
C PRO A 101 -20.23 12.18 -16.55
N PRO A 102 -18.93 12.53 -16.53
CA PRO A 102 -17.85 11.57 -16.75
C PRO A 102 -17.94 10.38 -15.78
N VAL A 103 -17.74 9.19 -16.34
CA VAL A 103 -17.76 7.95 -15.58
C VAL A 103 -16.42 7.81 -14.87
N VAL A 104 -16.47 7.66 -13.55
CA VAL A 104 -15.29 7.37 -12.73
C VAL A 104 -15.12 5.87 -12.66
N ALA A 105 -14.15 5.35 -13.42
CA ALA A 105 -13.73 3.96 -13.36
C ALA A 105 -12.59 3.85 -12.35
N ILE A 106 -12.78 3.00 -11.33
CA ILE A 106 -11.73 2.69 -10.34
C ILE A 106 -11.24 1.30 -10.66
N LYS A 107 -9.95 1.19 -10.97
CA LYS A 107 -9.32 -0.11 -11.15
C LYS A 107 -8.81 -0.60 -9.80
N ASP A 108 -9.59 -1.46 -9.16
CA ASP A 108 -9.35 -1.99 -7.83
C ASP A 108 -8.64 -3.35 -7.83
N TRP A 109 -8.13 -3.81 -8.98
CA TRP A 109 -7.43 -5.08 -9.11
C TRP A 109 -6.31 -5.04 -10.13
N GLY A 110 -5.28 -5.87 -9.91
CA GLY A 110 -4.20 -6.04 -10.86
C GLY A 110 -2.95 -6.67 -10.28
N PHE A 111 -1.93 -6.76 -11.13
CA PHE A 111 -0.59 -7.16 -10.72
C PHE A 111 0.21 -5.94 -10.24
N THR A 112 1.13 -6.17 -9.31
CA THR A 112 2.00 -5.15 -8.76
C THR A 112 3.36 -5.76 -8.39
N ARG A 113 4.34 -4.92 -8.09
CA ARG A 113 5.69 -5.32 -7.68
C ARG A 113 6.18 -4.39 -6.57
N ARG A 114 5.36 -4.20 -5.53
CA ARG A 114 5.72 -3.33 -4.40
C ARG A 114 6.42 -4.11 -3.32
N LEU A 115 7.49 -3.53 -2.80
CA LEU A 115 8.17 -4.06 -1.64
C LEU A 115 7.37 -3.68 -0.40
N GLY A 116 7.32 -4.59 0.56
CA GLY A 116 6.78 -4.32 1.87
C GLY A 116 7.68 -4.90 2.94
N GLY A 117 7.39 -4.49 4.17
CA GLY A 117 8.07 -4.99 5.33
C GLY A 117 7.21 -4.84 6.57
N GLY A 118 7.52 -5.65 7.57
CA GLY A 118 6.66 -5.76 8.72
C GLY A 118 7.19 -6.71 9.78
N LEU A 119 6.28 -7.11 10.66
CA LEU A 119 6.53 -8.05 11.74
C LEU A 119 5.52 -9.18 11.64
N VAL A 120 6.01 -10.41 11.73
CA VAL A 120 5.21 -11.64 11.68
C VAL A 120 5.54 -12.50 12.89
N TYR A 121 4.50 -13.00 13.55
CA TYR A 121 4.61 -13.97 14.62
C TYR A 121 4.44 -15.39 14.06
N SER A 122 5.44 -16.25 14.29
CA SER A 122 5.46 -17.68 13.94
C SER A 122 6.09 -18.47 15.08
N GLY A 123 5.52 -18.37 16.29
CA GLY A 123 6.09 -18.89 17.55
C GLY A 123 7.14 -17.96 18.17
N THR A 124 7.75 -17.10 17.36
CA THR A 124 8.54 -15.93 17.78
C THR A 124 8.22 -14.75 16.87
N LEU A 125 8.48 -13.53 17.33
CA LEU A 125 8.28 -12.32 16.53
C LEU A 125 9.46 -12.13 15.57
N LEU A 126 9.17 -12.06 14.28
CA LEU A 126 10.16 -12.03 13.22
C LEU A 126 9.98 -10.81 12.33
N PRO A 127 11.07 -10.16 11.89
CA PRO A 127 10.98 -9.21 10.80
C PRO A 127 10.60 -9.95 9.52
N LEU A 128 9.79 -9.29 8.70
CA LEU A 128 9.37 -9.75 7.40
C LEU A 128 9.78 -8.71 6.36
N VAL A 129 10.29 -9.19 5.23
CA VAL A 129 10.33 -8.45 3.97
C VAL A 129 9.51 -9.22 2.95
N ASP A 130 8.70 -8.55 2.16
CA ASP A 130 7.89 -9.20 1.14
C ASP A 130 7.77 -8.39 -0.15
N LEU A 131 7.31 -9.09 -1.19
CA LEU A 131 6.94 -8.54 -2.46
C LEU A 131 5.45 -8.76 -2.67
N LYS A 132 4.69 -7.67 -2.82
CA LYS A 132 3.30 -7.74 -3.26
C LYS A 132 3.26 -8.04 -4.76
N LEU A 133 2.58 -9.12 -5.13
CA LEU A 133 2.49 -9.63 -6.50
C LEU A 133 1.19 -9.22 -7.18
N ALA A 134 0.09 -9.21 -6.43
CA ALA A 134 -1.23 -8.85 -6.94
C ALA A 134 -2.08 -8.23 -5.84
N TYR A 135 -3.08 -7.46 -6.24
CA TYR A 135 -4.07 -6.88 -5.35
C TYR A 135 -5.47 -7.04 -5.94
N TRP A 136 -6.43 -7.18 -5.04
CA TRP A 136 -7.85 -7.16 -5.34
C TRP A 136 -8.59 -6.48 -4.19
N ARG A 137 -9.13 -5.30 -4.48
CA ARG A 137 -9.75 -4.40 -3.51
C ARG A 137 -8.78 -4.10 -2.36
N ARG A 138 -9.12 -4.57 -1.17
CA ARG A 138 -8.32 -4.41 0.06
C ARG A 138 -7.36 -5.57 0.30
N TYR A 139 -7.45 -6.63 -0.49
CA TYR A 139 -6.64 -7.84 -0.32
C TYR A 139 -5.46 -7.83 -1.27
N SER A 140 -4.37 -8.43 -0.84
CA SER A 140 -3.17 -8.58 -1.66
C SER A 140 -2.57 -9.96 -1.52
N LEU A 141 -1.95 -10.42 -2.60
CA LEU A 141 -1.10 -11.60 -2.64
C LEU A 141 0.35 -11.16 -2.48
N THR A 142 1.06 -11.75 -1.54
CA THR A 142 2.45 -11.40 -1.20
C THR A 142 3.34 -12.64 -1.27
N ALA A 143 4.63 -12.43 -1.54
CA ALA A 143 5.67 -13.43 -1.36
C ALA A 143 6.67 -12.87 -0.36
N GLY A 144 6.79 -13.52 0.79
CA GLY A 144 7.48 -12.99 1.96
C GLY A 144 8.61 -13.89 2.45
N LEU A 145 9.61 -13.24 3.05
CA LEU A 145 10.79 -13.87 3.62
C LEU A 145 11.03 -13.33 5.03
N THR A 146 11.20 -14.24 5.98
CA THR A 146 11.63 -13.97 7.35
C THR A 146 12.97 -14.66 7.61
N PRO A 147 13.70 -14.36 8.70
CA PRO A 147 14.91 -15.10 9.04
C PRO A 147 14.70 -16.60 9.30
N HIS A 148 13.46 -17.07 9.48
CA HIS A 148 13.17 -18.47 9.77
C HIS A 148 12.50 -19.21 8.63
N PHE A 149 11.71 -18.54 7.78
CA PHE A 149 10.94 -19.18 6.72
C PHE A 149 10.57 -18.22 5.61
N GLY A 150 10.30 -18.77 4.43
CA GLY A 150 9.80 -18.05 3.25
C GLY A 150 8.52 -18.67 2.71
N GLY A 151 7.65 -17.86 2.11
CA GLY A 151 6.36 -18.35 1.63
C GLY A 151 5.50 -17.33 0.90
N ILE A 152 4.27 -17.75 0.60
CA ILE A 152 3.24 -16.91 0.00
C ILE A 152 2.30 -16.46 1.12
N GLY A 153 1.94 -15.19 1.10
CA GLY A 153 1.02 -14.61 2.04
C GLY A 153 -0.19 -13.98 1.36
N ILE A 154 -1.24 -13.85 2.14
CA ILE A 154 -2.36 -12.96 1.87
C ILE A 154 -2.30 -11.83 2.86
N SER A 155 -2.64 -10.63 2.42
CA SER A 155 -2.73 -9.48 3.30
C SER A 155 -3.97 -8.64 3.02
N ARG A 156 -4.41 -7.87 4.02
CA ARG A 156 -5.60 -7.02 3.95
C ARG A 156 -5.29 -5.64 4.53
N HIS A 157 -5.53 -4.60 3.75
CA HIS A 157 -5.48 -3.20 4.21
C HIS A 157 -6.44 -2.96 5.37
N ILE A 158 -5.94 -2.32 6.43
CA ILE A 158 -6.69 -1.93 7.63
C ILE A 158 -6.76 -0.42 7.80
N ASP A 159 -6.62 0.32 6.71
CA ASP A 159 -6.71 1.79 6.67
C ASP A 159 -8.04 2.34 7.22
N ASP A 160 -9.09 1.52 7.28
CA ASP A 160 -10.38 1.85 7.90
C ASP A 160 -10.27 2.11 9.41
N LEU A 161 -9.32 1.45 10.08
CA LEU A 161 -9.11 1.53 11.53
C LEU A 161 -8.06 2.56 11.89
N THR A 162 -7.11 2.79 10.98
CA THR A 162 -6.01 3.71 11.23
C THR A 162 -5.52 4.34 9.92
N PRO A 163 -5.40 5.67 9.85
CA PRO A 163 -4.92 6.35 8.65
C PRO A 163 -3.39 6.22 8.45
N PHE A 164 -2.71 5.39 9.24
CA PHE A 164 -1.27 5.24 9.21
C PHE A 164 -0.81 4.22 8.16
N LEU A 165 0.12 4.64 7.28
CA LEU A 165 1.12 3.78 6.65
C LEU A 165 0.66 2.70 5.66
N ASN A 166 -0.55 2.74 5.09
CA ASN A 166 -1.07 1.64 4.25
C ASN A 166 -0.89 0.29 4.97
N LEU A 167 -1.29 0.28 6.24
CA LEU A 167 -1.04 -0.83 7.14
C LEU A 167 -1.91 -2.01 6.74
N GLU A 168 -1.32 -3.19 6.69
CA GLU A 168 -2.02 -4.41 6.33
C GLU A 168 -1.83 -5.49 7.39
N LEU A 169 -2.89 -6.24 7.67
CA LEU A 169 -2.79 -7.53 8.34
C LEU A 169 -2.35 -8.57 7.33
N GLN A 170 -1.44 -9.45 7.71
CA GLN A 170 -0.89 -10.47 6.84
C GLN A 170 -0.89 -11.83 7.50
N ALA A 171 -1.15 -12.85 6.69
CA ALA A 171 -0.88 -14.24 7.01
C ALA A 171 0.00 -14.82 5.90
N THR A 172 1.12 -15.45 6.28
CA THR A 172 2.10 -16.05 5.38
C THR A 172 2.22 -17.54 5.67
N LEU A 173 2.13 -18.35 4.63
CA LEU A 173 2.28 -19.80 4.68
C LEU A 173 3.46 -20.20 3.81
N GLY A 174 4.34 -21.04 4.35
CA GLY A 174 5.59 -21.35 3.69
C GLY A 174 6.37 -22.49 4.33
N LEU A 175 7.65 -22.57 3.97
CA LEU A 175 8.59 -23.56 4.48
C LEU A 175 9.73 -22.85 5.20
N ASP A 176 10.15 -23.39 6.34
CA ASP A 176 11.43 -23.00 6.93
C ASP A 176 12.62 -23.52 6.14
N TRP A 177 13.82 -23.09 6.51
CA TRP A 177 15.06 -23.48 5.83
C TRP A 177 15.39 -24.97 5.94
N SER A 178 14.67 -25.72 6.78
CA SER A 178 14.75 -27.18 6.89
C SER A 178 13.64 -27.91 6.12
N GLY A 179 12.79 -27.18 5.39
CA GLY A 179 11.67 -27.72 4.62
C GLY A 179 10.43 -28.04 5.45
N ARG A 180 10.34 -27.60 6.71
CA ARG A 180 9.15 -27.82 7.54
C ARG A 180 8.12 -26.71 7.31
N PRO A 181 6.82 -27.05 7.28
CA PRO A 181 5.77 -26.05 7.09
C PRO A 181 5.73 -25.04 8.25
N ARG A 182 5.56 -23.77 7.91
CA ARG A 182 5.41 -22.67 8.85
C ARG A 182 4.23 -21.78 8.43
N ILE A 183 3.56 -21.26 9.45
CA ILE A 183 2.57 -20.21 9.31
C ILE A 183 2.99 -19.03 10.18
N GLY A 184 2.88 -17.83 9.63
CA GLY A 184 3.08 -16.61 10.39
C GLY A 184 1.95 -15.63 10.16
N MET A 185 1.59 -14.89 11.20
CA MET A 185 0.60 -13.81 11.12
C MET A 185 1.17 -12.53 11.69
N GLY A 186 0.81 -11.38 11.13
CA GLY A 186 1.28 -10.11 11.66
C GLY A 186 0.84 -8.90 10.86
N ILE A 187 1.66 -7.86 10.91
CA ILE A 187 1.40 -6.57 10.28
C ILE A 187 2.50 -6.23 9.28
N ARG A 188 2.13 -5.63 8.16
CA ARG A 188 3.05 -5.14 7.13
C ARG A 188 2.64 -3.75 6.66
N SER A 189 3.60 -3.02 6.10
CA SER A 189 3.37 -1.77 5.36
C SER A 189 4.08 -1.89 4.02
N ASN A 190 3.54 -1.20 3.00
CA ASN A 190 4.17 -1.11 1.70
C ASN A 190 5.09 0.11 1.63
N PHE A 191 6.22 -0.04 0.93
CA PHE A 191 7.15 1.04 0.61
C PHE A 191 7.17 1.25 -0.90
#